data_AF-A0AAE0RK40-F1
#
_entry.id   AF-A0AAE0RK40-F1
#
_cell.length_a   1.000
_cell.length_b   1.000
_cell.length_c   1.000
_cell.angle_alpha   90.00
_cell.angle_beta   90.00
_cell.angle_gamma   90.00
#
_symmetry.space_group_name_H-M   'P 1'
#
loop_
_entity.id
_entity.type
_entity.pdbx_description
1 polymer ?
#
loop_
_entity_poly.entity_id
_entity_poly.type
_entity_poly.pdbx_seq_one_letter_code
_entity_poly.pdbx_strand_id
1 'polypeptide(L)'
;MCFVDLEKAFDHVPRGILWEVLWEYGVHGPLLRAVRSLYNRSRSLARIASCKSDLFPVHVGLRQGCPLSPVLFIVFMDRIFRRSQGLEGVRFGDHRITSLSFADDVVLLAPSSLDLQHALGRFAACEMAGIRVSTSKSEAMVLDRKKVPCTLQVGGEVLPQVEEFKYLGVLFTSGGRMDREIDRRIGAAAAVMWSMYRSVVVKKELSRKAKLSIYKSIYVPTLTYGHELWVMTERIRSQIQGAKMSFLRRVAGLSLRDRNGA
;
A
#
# COMPACT_ATOMS: atom_id res chain seq x y z
N MET A 1 -14.52 -5.09 -6.13
CA MET A 1 -13.06 -4.86 -6.09
C MET A 1 -12.40 -6.14 -5.64
N CYS A 2 -11.24 -6.46 -6.19
CA CYS A 2 -10.40 -7.57 -5.73
C CYS A 2 -9.02 -6.99 -5.39
N PHE A 3 -8.64 -7.06 -4.12
CA PHE A 3 -7.30 -6.72 -3.66
C PHE A 3 -6.44 -7.96 -3.81
N VAL A 4 -5.45 -7.90 -4.69
CA VAL A 4 -4.59 -9.02 -5.03
C VAL A 4 -3.24 -8.79 -4.35
N ASP A 5 -2.85 -9.75 -3.51
CA ASP A 5 -1.53 -9.84 -2.92
C ASP A 5 -0.67 -10.80 -3.75
N LEU A 6 0.57 -10.41 -4.03
CA LEU A 6 1.49 -11.20 -4.84
C LEU A 6 2.51 -11.91 -3.95
N GLU A 7 2.69 -13.21 -4.15
CA GLU A 7 3.66 -13.97 -3.37
C GLU A 7 5.09 -13.52 -3.68
N LYS A 8 5.74 -12.86 -2.71
CA LYS A 8 7.15 -12.44 -2.77
C LYS A 8 7.49 -11.78 -4.10
N ALA A 9 6.70 -10.77 -4.49
CA ALA A 9 6.68 -10.23 -5.84
C ALA A 9 8.07 -9.90 -6.41
N PHE A 10 8.94 -9.28 -5.62
CA PHE A 10 10.32 -8.97 -6.04
C PHE A 10 11.18 -10.22 -6.20
N ASP A 11 11.05 -11.18 -5.30
CA ASP A 11 11.93 -12.37 -5.25
C ASP A 11 11.59 -13.39 -6.34
N HIS A 12 10.37 -13.32 -6.90
CA HIS A 12 9.89 -14.27 -7.90
C HIS A 12 9.97 -13.78 -9.35
N VAL A 13 10.35 -12.52 -9.62
CA VAL A 13 10.47 -12.00 -11.00
C VAL A 13 11.44 -12.86 -11.85
N PRO A 14 10.97 -13.52 -12.93
CA PRO A 14 11.85 -14.29 -13.79
C PRO A 14 12.72 -13.38 -14.63
N ARG A 15 14.03 -13.40 -14.37
CA ARG A 15 14.99 -12.52 -15.04
C ARG A 15 14.99 -12.68 -16.55
N GLY A 16 14.85 -13.92 -17.06
CA GLY A 16 14.75 -14.19 -18.50
C GLY A 16 13.63 -13.39 -19.16
N ILE A 17 12.42 -13.51 -18.61
CA ILE A 17 11.22 -12.77 -19.06
C ILE A 17 11.45 -11.26 -18.92
N LEU A 18 11.96 -10.80 -17.78
CA LEU A 18 12.27 -9.37 -17.61
C LEU A 18 13.21 -8.83 -18.70
N TRP A 19 14.21 -9.61 -19.12
CA TRP A 19 15.10 -9.19 -20.21
C TRP A 19 14.41 -9.11 -21.56
N GLU A 20 13.47 -10.01 -21.82
CA GLU A 20 12.61 -9.95 -23.01
C GLU A 20 11.70 -8.73 -22.96
N VAL A 21 11.11 -8.42 -21.80
CA VAL A 21 10.28 -7.22 -21.63
C VAL A 21 11.08 -5.95 -21.86
N LEU A 22 12.28 -5.84 -21.29
CA LEU A 22 13.17 -4.70 -21.54
C LEU A 22 13.48 -4.56 -23.03
N TRP A 23 13.75 -5.68 -23.70
CA TRP A 23 13.97 -5.70 -25.14
C TRP A 23 12.72 -5.23 -25.91
N GLU A 24 11.54 -5.78 -25.62
CA GLU A 24 10.27 -5.34 -26.22
C GLU A 24 10.02 -3.84 -26.03
N TYR A 25 10.50 -3.25 -24.92
CA TYR A 25 10.30 -1.85 -24.58
C TYR A 25 11.42 -0.94 -25.15
N GLY A 26 12.26 -1.47 -26.04
CA GLY A 26 13.29 -0.72 -26.75
C GLY A 26 14.64 -0.64 -26.03
N VAL A 27 14.82 -1.32 -24.89
CA VAL A 27 16.07 -1.33 -24.15
C VAL A 27 16.99 -2.42 -24.73
N HIS A 28 17.94 -1.99 -25.54
CA HIS A 28 18.85 -2.89 -26.28
C HIS A 28 20.33 -2.63 -25.99
N GLY A 29 21.18 -3.44 -26.61
CA GLY A 29 22.61 -3.14 -26.76
C GLY A 29 23.36 -3.00 -25.43
N PRO A 30 24.27 -2.02 -25.30
CA PRO A 30 25.10 -1.84 -24.11
C PRO A 30 24.30 -1.68 -22.81
N LEU A 31 23.17 -0.95 -22.85
CA LEU A 31 22.35 -0.72 -21.66
C LEU A 31 21.74 -2.02 -21.13
N LEU A 32 21.13 -2.83 -22.00
CA LEU A 32 20.59 -4.13 -21.59
C LEU A 32 21.69 -5.06 -21.03
N ARG A 33 22.88 -5.05 -21.64
CA ARG A 33 24.03 -5.83 -21.12
C ARG A 33 24.47 -5.34 -19.73
N ALA A 34 24.50 -4.03 -19.51
CA ALA A 34 24.83 -3.44 -18.21
C ALA A 34 23.79 -3.82 -17.15
N VAL A 35 22.49 -3.75 -17.48
CA VAL A 35 21.43 -4.19 -16.55
C VAL A 35 21.56 -5.69 -16.24
N ARG A 36 21.75 -6.54 -17.25
CA ARG A 36 21.93 -8.00 -17.05
C ARG A 36 23.16 -8.31 -16.20
N SER A 37 24.27 -7.59 -16.37
CA SER A 37 25.49 -7.84 -15.61
C SER A 37 25.31 -7.59 -14.11
N LEU A 38 24.44 -6.65 -13.73
CA LEU A 38 24.10 -6.41 -12.31
C LEU A 38 23.47 -7.65 -11.66
N TYR A 39 22.83 -8.53 -12.40
CA TYR A 39 22.17 -9.73 -11.87
C TYR A 39 22.90 -11.03 -12.19
N ASN A 40 23.95 -10.99 -13.02
CA ASN A 40 24.71 -12.18 -13.38
C ASN A 40 25.48 -12.74 -12.18
N ARG A 41 25.51 -14.07 -12.03
CA ARG A 41 26.17 -14.79 -10.93
C ARG A 41 25.89 -14.20 -9.53
N SER A 42 24.69 -13.66 -9.33
CA SER A 42 24.26 -13.13 -8.03
C SER A 42 24.32 -14.22 -6.95
N ARG A 43 24.85 -13.88 -5.78
CA ARG A 43 24.87 -14.75 -4.59
C ARG A 43 24.37 -13.96 -3.38
N SER A 44 23.75 -14.65 -2.45
CA SER A 44 23.27 -14.10 -1.18
C SER A 44 23.70 -15.00 -0.02
N LEU A 45 23.67 -14.44 1.19
CA LEU A 45 23.80 -15.17 2.45
C LEU A 45 22.85 -14.54 3.47
N ALA A 46 22.39 -15.35 4.43
CA ALA A 46 21.64 -14.86 5.58
C ALA A 46 22.63 -14.45 6.68
N ARG A 47 22.37 -13.31 7.34
CA ARG A 47 23.15 -12.85 8.50
C ARG A 47 22.21 -12.62 9.67
N ILE A 48 22.47 -13.33 10.77
CA ILE A 48 21.75 -13.17 12.05
C ILE A 48 22.78 -12.78 13.10
N ALA A 49 22.67 -11.55 13.60
CA ALA A 49 23.70 -10.93 14.45
C ALA A 49 25.11 -11.03 13.80
N SER A 50 26.06 -11.70 14.46
CA SER A 50 27.42 -11.93 13.97
C SER A 50 27.54 -13.20 13.10
N CYS A 51 26.54 -14.07 13.08
CA CYS A 51 26.56 -15.33 12.34
C CYS A 51 26.15 -15.12 10.88
N LYS A 52 26.85 -15.79 9.96
CA LYS A 52 26.58 -15.79 8.52
C LYS A 52 26.32 -17.22 8.05
N SER A 53 25.36 -17.41 7.17
CA SER A 53 25.20 -18.66 6.43
C SER A 53 26.25 -18.76 5.31
N ASP A 54 26.30 -19.93 4.67
CA ASP A 54 27.00 -20.10 3.41
C ASP A 54 26.39 -19.25 2.29
N LEU A 55 27.23 -18.93 1.30
CA LEU A 55 26.84 -18.21 0.09
C LEU A 55 26.08 -19.12 -0.88
N PHE A 56 24.81 -18.81 -1.12
CA PHE A 56 23.98 -19.50 -2.10
C PHE A 56 23.74 -18.63 -3.35
N PRO A 57 23.61 -19.23 -4.54
CA PRO A 57 23.32 -18.48 -5.76
C PRO A 57 21.86 -18.01 -5.79
N VAL A 58 21.61 -16.87 -6.44
CA VAL A 58 20.28 -16.28 -6.62
C VAL A 58 20.01 -16.14 -8.11
N HIS A 59 19.14 -16.99 -8.64
CA HIS A 59 18.84 -17.08 -10.07
C HIS A 59 17.58 -16.31 -10.50
N VAL A 60 16.63 -16.13 -9.57
CA VAL A 60 15.34 -15.45 -9.79
C VAL A 60 15.26 -14.17 -8.95
N GLY A 61 14.35 -13.28 -9.32
CA GLY A 61 14.01 -12.11 -8.55
C GLY A 61 14.96 -10.94 -8.71
N LEU A 62 14.51 -9.82 -8.18
CA LEU A 62 15.18 -8.53 -8.12
C LEU A 62 15.82 -8.32 -6.75
N ARG A 63 16.86 -7.48 -6.67
CA ARG A 63 17.62 -7.28 -5.44
C ARG A 63 16.93 -6.23 -4.57
N GLN A 64 16.38 -6.65 -3.44
CA GLN A 64 15.82 -5.71 -2.46
C GLN A 64 16.92 -4.74 -1.96
N GLY A 65 16.62 -3.45 -1.93
CA GLY A 65 17.57 -2.38 -1.62
C GLY A 65 18.42 -1.89 -2.80
N CYS A 66 18.34 -2.51 -3.98
CA CYS A 66 18.96 -1.97 -5.18
C CYS A 66 18.12 -0.81 -5.76
N PRO A 67 18.70 0.37 -6.04
CA PRO A 67 17.95 1.51 -6.59
C PRO A 67 17.28 1.24 -7.95
N LEU A 68 17.84 0.32 -8.75
CA LEU A 68 17.29 -0.03 -10.07
C LEU A 68 16.15 -1.05 -10.00
N SER A 69 16.11 -1.90 -8.96
CA SER A 69 15.13 -2.97 -8.85
C SER A 69 13.67 -2.48 -8.86
N PRO A 70 13.28 -1.39 -8.17
CA PRO A 70 11.91 -0.87 -8.25
C PRO A 70 11.47 -0.52 -9.67
N VAL A 71 12.35 0.09 -10.48
CA VAL A 71 12.04 0.46 -11.87
C VAL A 71 11.86 -0.80 -12.73
N LEU A 72 12.74 -1.78 -12.58
CA LEU A 72 12.63 -3.06 -13.30
C LEU A 72 11.35 -3.81 -12.93
N PHE A 73 10.97 -3.76 -11.64
CA PHE A 73 9.73 -4.34 -11.18
C PHE A 73 8.51 -3.67 -11.82
N ILE A 74 8.48 -2.33 -11.86
CA ILE A 74 7.41 -1.56 -12.51
C ILE A 74 7.30 -1.91 -14.00
N VAL A 75 8.43 -1.99 -14.72
CA VAL A 75 8.43 -2.36 -16.15
C VAL A 75 7.86 -3.76 -16.38
N PHE A 76 8.25 -4.71 -15.52
CA PHE A 76 7.73 -6.08 -15.57
C PHE A 76 6.24 -6.14 -15.26
N MET A 77 5.78 -5.44 -14.22
CA MET A 77 4.36 -5.34 -13.87
C MET A 77 3.55 -4.69 -14.99
N ASP A 78 4.04 -3.62 -15.62
CA ASP A 78 3.38 -2.95 -16.75
C ASP A 78 3.14 -3.93 -17.91
N ARG A 79 4.11 -4.81 -18.21
CA ARG A 79 3.90 -5.85 -19.21
C ARG A 79 2.77 -6.80 -18.86
N ILE A 80 2.69 -7.21 -17.60
CA ILE A 80 1.64 -8.11 -17.11
C ILE A 80 0.28 -7.42 -17.21
N PHE A 81 0.17 -6.18 -16.76
CA PHE A 81 -1.05 -5.41 -16.90
C PHE A 81 -1.48 -5.26 -18.35
N ARG A 82 -0.56 -4.96 -19.28
CA ARG A 82 -0.85 -4.88 -20.72
C ARG A 82 -1.37 -6.20 -21.29
N ARG A 83 -0.86 -7.35 -20.82
CA ARG A 83 -1.31 -8.68 -21.25
C ARG A 83 -2.63 -9.11 -20.59
N SER A 84 -2.91 -8.64 -19.38
CA SER A 84 -4.12 -8.96 -18.64
C SER A 84 -5.29 -7.99 -18.90
N GLN A 85 -5.09 -6.94 -19.72
CA GLN A 85 -6.14 -5.99 -20.05
C GLN A 85 -7.34 -6.70 -20.67
N GLY A 86 -8.53 -6.33 -20.21
CA GLY A 86 -9.79 -6.70 -20.83
C GLY A 86 -10.72 -5.51 -20.91
N LEU A 87 -11.97 -5.78 -21.25
CA LEU A 87 -13.01 -4.77 -21.35
C LEU A 87 -13.63 -4.44 -19.98
N GLU A 88 -13.37 -5.25 -18.97
CA GLU A 88 -13.88 -5.14 -17.61
C GLU A 88 -13.18 -3.99 -16.88
N GLY A 89 -13.97 -3.09 -16.30
CA GLY A 89 -13.45 -1.92 -15.61
C GLY A 89 -14.57 -0.97 -15.21
N VAL A 90 -14.28 -0.10 -14.26
CA VAL A 90 -15.20 0.95 -13.83
C VAL A 90 -15.00 2.17 -14.71
N ARG A 91 -16.10 2.75 -15.23
CA ARG A 91 -16.05 3.99 -16.01
C ARG A 91 -15.92 5.18 -15.05
N PHE A 92 -14.94 6.04 -15.31
CA PHE A 92 -14.71 7.28 -14.58
C PHE A 92 -14.50 8.41 -15.60
N GLY A 93 -15.54 9.23 -15.80
CA GLY A 93 -15.58 10.16 -16.93
C GLY A 93 -15.44 9.41 -18.26
N ASP A 94 -14.51 9.88 -19.09
CA ASP A 94 -14.18 9.27 -20.40
C ASP A 94 -13.19 8.11 -20.29
N HIS A 95 -12.67 7.84 -19.09
CA HIS A 95 -11.68 6.79 -18.86
C HIS A 95 -12.34 5.52 -18.31
N ARG A 96 -11.76 4.37 -18.65
CA ARG A 96 -12.09 3.08 -18.04
C ARG A 96 -10.92 2.64 -17.17
N ILE A 97 -11.16 2.50 -15.88
CA ILE A 97 -10.18 2.06 -14.90
C ILE A 97 -10.41 0.58 -14.62
N THR A 98 -9.51 -0.26 -15.10
CA THR A 98 -9.58 -1.73 -14.96
C THR A 98 -8.84 -2.22 -13.72
N SER A 99 -7.74 -1.54 -13.38
CA SER A 99 -6.90 -1.86 -12.23
C SER A 99 -6.19 -0.65 -11.67
N LEU A 100 -5.86 -0.69 -10.38
CA LEU A 100 -4.92 0.20 -9.71
C LEU A 100 -3.72 -0.63 -9.27
N SER A 101 -2.52 -0.08 -9.37
CA SER A 101 -1.32 -0.76 -8.91
C SER A 101 -0.38 0.22 -8.21
N PHE A 102 0.24 -0.27 -7.13
CA PHE A 102 1.29 0.45 -6.42
C PHE A 102 2.31 -0.57 -5.91
N ALA A 103 3.46 -0.65 -6.57
CA ALA A 103 4.40 -1.75 -6.37
C ALA A 103 3.66 -3.11 -6.50
N ASP A 104 3.70 -3.95 -5.46
CA ASP A 104 3.07 -5.26 -5.38
C ASP A 104 1.59 -5.23 -4.97
N ASP A 105 1.08 -4.10 -4.46
CA ASP A 105 -0.33 -3.93 -4.15
C ASP A 105 -1.12 -3.73 -5.46
N VAL A 106 -2.00 -4.69 -5.80
CA VAL A 106 -2.83 -4.65 -7.01
C VAL A 106 -4.30 -4.65 -6.63
N VAL A 107 -5.09 -3.79 -7.28
CA VAL A 107 -6.55 -3.76 -7.13
C VAL A 107 -7.20 -3.92 -8.49
N LEU A 108 -8.02 -4.95 -8.66
CA LEU A 108 -8.86 -5.13 -9.84
C LEU A 108 -10.25 -4.54 -9.60
N LEU A 109 -10.75 -3.81 -10.60
CA LEU A 109 -12.00 -3.08 -10.54
C LEU A 109 -12.93 -3.56 -11.65
N ALA A 110 -14.17 -3.86 -11.30
CA ALA A 110 -15.20 -4.23 -12.25
C ALA A 110 -16.60 -3.93 -11.68
N PRO A 111 -17.61 -3.69 -12.53
CA PRO A 111 -18.96 -3.34 -12.10
C PRO A 111 -19.78 -4.55 -11.62
N SER A 112 -19.38 -5.77 -11.98
CA SER A 112 -20.07 -7.01 -11.59
C SER A 112 -19.09 -8.06 -11.06
N SER A 113 -19.60 -9.05 -10.32
CA SER A 113 -18.80 -10.18 -9.82
C SER A 113 -18.25 -11.05 -10.96
N LEU A 114 -19.04 -11.25 -12.02
CA LEU A 114 -18.64 -11.99 -13.21
C LEU A 114 -17.46 -11.31 -13.92
N ASP A 115 -17.58 -10.00 -14.18
CA ASP A 115 -16.51 -9.23 -14.81
C ASP A 115 -15.25 -9.20 -13.94
N LEU A 116 -15.42 -9.12 -12.61
CA LEU A 116 -14.31 -9.16 -11.67
C LEU A 116 -13.60 -10.51 -11.69
N GLN A 117 -14.35 -11.61 -11.77
CA GLN A 117 -13.82 -12.97 -11.90
C GLN A 117 -13.05 -13.15 -13.21
N HIS A 118 -13.54 -12.61 -14.33
CA HIS A 118 -12.82 -12.64 -15.60
C HIS A 118 -11.51 -11.83 -15.55
N ALA A 119 -11.56 -10.62 -14.97
CA ALA A 119 -10.36 -9.79 -14.77
C ALA A 119 -9.32 -10.50 -13.91
N LEU A 120 -9.75 -11.10 -12.80
CA LEU A 120 -8.91 -11.88 -11.91
C LEU A 120 -8.34 -13.12 -12.61
N GLY A 121 -9.15 -13.84 -13.38
CA GLY A 121 -8.71 -15.00 -14.14
C GLY A 121 -7.63 -14.67 -15.18
N ARG A 122 -7.77 -13.56 -15.92
CA ARG A 122 -6.72 -13.11 -16.87
C ARG A 122 -5.45 -12.66 -16.16
N PHE A 123 -5.60 -11.96 -15.04
CA PHE A 123 -4.45 -11.55 -14.24
C PHE A 123 -3.70 -12.78 -13.69
N ALA A 124 -4.42 -13.73 -13.11
CA ALA A 124 -3.85 -14.98 -12.61
C ALA A 124 -3.28 -15.86 -13.73
N ALA A 125 -3.84 -15.84 -14.94
CA ALA A 125 -3.25 -16.56 -16.08
C ALA A 125 -1.85 -16.05 -16.46
N CYS A 126 -1.48 -14.84 -16.04
CA CYS A 126 -0.11 -14.34 -16.15
C CYS A 126 0.84 -14.98 -15.13
N GLU A 127 0.41 -15.99 -14.37
CA GLU A 127 1.27 -16.85 -13.53
C GLU A 127 2.44 -17.46 -14.28
N MET A 128 2.27 -17.77 -15.58
CA MET A 128 3.38 -18.23 -16.44
C MET A 128 4.49 -17.18 -16.58
N ALA A 129 4.19 -15.89 -16.35
CA ALA A 129 5.20 -14.84 -16.30
C ALA A 129 5.97 -14.81 -14.98
N GLY A 130 5.63 -15.65 -13.99
CA GLY A 130 6.30 -15.78 -12.69
C GLY A 130 5.70 -14.95 -11.56
N ILE A 131 4.48 -14.42 -11.73
CA ILE A 131 3.74 -13.74 -10.67
C ILE A 131 2.65 -14.67 -10.14
N ARG A 132 2.74 -15.05 -8.87
CA ARG A 132 1.73 -15.87 -8.22
C ARG A 132 0.83 -15.05 -7.32
N VAL A 133 -0.48 -15.24 -7.45
CA VAL A 133 -1.46 -14.61 -6.56
C VAL A 133 -1.51 -15.38 -5.25
N SER A 134 -1.37 -14.68 -4.12
CA SER A 134 -1.56 -15.27 -2.80
C SER A 134 -3.06 -15.28 -2.48
N THR A 135 -3.71 -16.42 -2.70
CA THR A 135 -5.13 -16.63 -2.38
C THR A 135 -5.46 -16.38 -0.91
N SER A 136 -4.54 -16.74 0.00
CA SER A 136 -4.70 -16.55 1.45
C SER A 136 -4.67 -15.09 1.93
N LYS A 137 -4.14 -14.18 1.11
CA LYS A 137 -3.98 -12.75 1.44
C LYS A 137 -4.75 -11.83 0.51
N SER A 138 -5.22 -12.35 -0.62
CA SER A 138 -6.05 -11.62 -1.56
C SER A 138 -7.49 -11.63 -1.07
N GLU A 139 -8.16 -10.49 -1.17
CA GLU A 139 -9.49 -10.30 -0.59
C GLU A 139 -10.43 -9.62 -1.60
N ALA A 140 -11.69 -10.04 -1.61
CA ALA A 140 -12.75 -9.40 -2.39
C ALA A 140 -13.50 -8.38 -1.53
N MET A 141 -13.89 -7.25 -2.12
CA MET A 141 -14.77 -6.28 -1.45
C MET A 141 -15.77 -5.73 -2.45
N VAL A 142 -17.05 -5.72 -2.05
CA VAL A 142 -18.12 -5.09 -2.83
C VAL A 142 -18.41 -3.72 -2.24
N LEU A 143 -18.31 -2.68 -3.07
CA LEU A 143 -18.74 -1.34 -2.69
C LEU A 143 -20.22 -1.17 -3.02
N ASP A 144 -21.09 -1.43 -2.05
CA ASP A 144 -22.53 -1.24 -2.18
C ASP A 144 -23.12 -0.93 -0.78
N ARG A 145 -24.23 -0.20 -0.74
CA ARG A 145 -25.00 0.02 0.49
C ARG A 145 -25.68 -1.26 0.96
N LYS A 146 -25.98 -2.18 0.04
CA LYS A 146 -26.53 -3.50 0.34
C LYS A 146 -25.41 -4.55 0.40
N LYS A 147 -25.56 -5.54 1.27
CA LYS A 147 -24.65 -6.69 1.28
C LYS A 147 -24.94 -7.55 0.07
N VAL A 148 -24.03 -7.54 -0.90
CA VAL A 148 -24.09 -8.38 -2.11
C VAL A 148 -22.98 -9.42 -2.04
N PRO A 149 -23.29 -10.72 -2.18
CA PRO A 149 -22.27 -11.75 -2.22
C PRO A 149 -21.46 -11.67 -3.52
N CYS A 150 -20.15 -11.79 -3.41
CA CYS A 150 -19.19 -11.83 -4.50
C CYS A 150 -18.19 -12.94 -4.21
N THR A 151 -18.42 -14.09 -4.82
CA THR A 151 -17.53 -15.25 -4.70
C THR A 151 -16.52 -15.19 -5.84
N LEU A 152 -15.26 -14.92 -5.50
CA LEU A 152 -14.15 -14.97 -6.45
C LEU A 152 -13.30 -16.21 -6.20
N GLN A 153 -12.74 -16.79 -7.27
CA GLN A 153 -11.90 -17.97 -7.20
C GLN A 153 -10.62 -17.82 -8.04
N VAL A 154 -9.50 -18.33 -7.52
CA VAL A 154 -8.22 -18.45 -8.23
C VAL A 154 -7.60 -19.80 -7.85
N GLY A 155 -7.14 -20.57 -8.85
CA GLY A 155 -6.51 -21.86 -8.59
C GLY A 155 -7.41 -22.89 -7.88
N GLY A 156 -8.74 -22.74 -7.97
CA GLY A 156 -9.72 -23.57 -7.26
C GLY A 156 -10.02 -23.14 -5.82
N GLU A 157 -9.34 -22.12 -5.31
CA GLU A 157 -9.58 -21.57 -3.96
C GLU A 157 -10.46 -20.32 -4.02
N VAL A 158 -11.37 -20.18 -3.05
CA VAL A 158 -12.27 -19.03 -2.92
C VAL A 158 -11.57 -17.92 -2.14
N LEU A 159 -11.59 -16.70 -2.68
CA LEU A 159 -11.07 -15.53 -1.96
C LEU A 159 -12.09 -15.05 -0.91
N PRO A 160 -11.64 -14.70 0.30
CA PRO A 160 -12.53 -14.15 1.33
C PRO A 160 -13.12 -12.81 0.87
N GLN A 161 -14.42 -12.62 1.11
CA GLN A 161 -15.08 -11.34 0.95
C GLN A 161 -15.06 -10.56 2.28
N VAL A 162 -14.53 -9.35 2.27
CA VAL A 162 -14.40 -8.48 3.45
C VAL A 162 -15.26 -7.22 3.35
N GLU A 163 -15.60 -6.66 4.50
CA GLU A 163 -16.29 -5.36 4.60
C GLU A 163 -15.33 -4.20 4.79
N GLU A 164 -14.09 -4.46 5.22
CA GLU A 164 -13.08 -3.45 5.46
C GLU A 164 -11.73 -3.93 4.94
N PHE A 165 -11.01 -3.04 4.27
CA PHE A 165 -9.69 -3.35 3.72
C PHE A 165 -8.75 -2.16 3.90
N LYS A 166 -7.52 -2.41 4.34
CA LYS A 166 -6.49 -1.35 4.48
C LYS A 166 -5.60 -1.33 3.24
N TYR A 167 -5.88 -0.43 2.31
CA TYR A 167 -5.11 -0.25 1.08
C TYR A 167 -4.20 0.98 1.18
N LEU A 168 -2.90 0.81 0.91
CA LEU A 168 -1.87 1.87 1.00
C LEU A 168 -1.95 2.65 2.32
N GLY A 169 -2.21 1.92 3.40
CA GLY A 169 -2.31 2.48 4.74
C GLY A 169 -3.61 3.23 5.04
N VAL A 170 -4.58 3.34 4.13
CA VAL A 170 -5.92 3.94 4.34
C VAL A 170 -6.98 2.83 4.46
N LEU A 171 -7.87 2.94 5.44
CA LEU A 171 -8.97 1.99 5.62
C LEU A 171 -10.15 2.36 4.71
N PHE A 172 -10.57 1.40 3.89
CA PHE A 172 -11.78 1.47 3.07
C PHE A 172 -12.85 0.57 3.68
N THR A 173 -14.11 0.98 3.56
CA THR A 173 -15.27 0.18 3.99
C THR A 173 -16.19 -0.07 2.80
N SER A 174 -16.85 -1.22 2.78
CA SER A 174 -17.81 -1.63 1.74
C SER A 174 -18.94 -0.61 1.56
N GLY A 175 -19.37 0.02 2.64
CA GLY A 175 -20.40 1.08 2.63
C GLY A 175 -19.89 2.46 2.22
N GLY A 176 -18.59 2.63 1.91
CA GLY A 176 -18.00 3.92 1.51
C GLY A 176 -17.93 4.97 2.62
N ARG A 177 -18.08 4.56 3.89
CA ARG A 177 -17.99 5.46 5.06
C ARG A 177 -16.54 5.61 5.50
N MET A 178 -16.19 6.81 5.95
CA MET A 178 -14.84 7.17 6.38
C MET A 178 -14.69 7.30 7.90
N ASP A 179 -15.77 7.26 8.68
CA ASP A 179 -15.74 7.48 10.13
C ASP A 179 -14.69 6.59 10.82
N ARG A 180 -14.63 5.32 10.44
CA ARG A 180 -13.64 4.36 10.98
C ARG A 180 -12.20 4.70 10.60
N GLU A 181 -11.95 5.20 9.40
CA GLU A 181 -10.62 5.67 9.01
C GLU A 181 -10.21 6.91 9.81
N ILE A 182 -11.13 7.86 10.00
CA ILE A 182 -10.90 9.06 10.82
C ILE A 182 -10.57 8.68 12.27
N ASP A 183 -11.38 7.81 12.88
CA ASP A 183 -11.16 7.34 14.25
C ASP A 183 -9.82 6.61 14.38
N ARG A 184 -9.45 5.79 13.38
CA ARG A 184 -8.16 5.10 13.34
C ARG A 184 -6.98 6.08 13.27
N ARG A 185 -7.09 7.15 12.47
CA ARG A 185 -6.04 8.20 12.36
C ARG A 185 -5.88 8.99 13.64
N ILE A 186 -7.00 9.34 14.28
CA ILE A 186 -6.99 9.97 15.61
C ILE A 186 -6.34 9.04 16.63
N GLY A 187 -6.67 7.74 16.61
CA GLY A 187 -6.05 6.73 17.46
C GLY A 187 -4.54 6.61 17.24
N ALA A 188 -4.09 6.56 15.98
CA ALA A 188 -2.67 6.51 15.63
C ALA A 188 -1.91 7.76 16.10
N ALA A 189 -2.48 8.95 15.88
CA ALA A 189 -1.91 10.20 16.37
C ALA A 189 -1.85 10.24 17.90
N ALA A 190 -2.90 9.75 18.58
CA ALA A 190 -2.92 9.62 20.03
C ALA A 190 -1.82 8.67 20.53
N ALA A 191 -1.59 7.53 19.88
CA ALA A 191 -0.51 6.61 20.22
C ALA A 191 0.88 7.28 20.09
N VAL A 192 1.11 8.06 19.03
CA VAL A 192 2.34 8.86 18.86
C VAL A 192 2.51 9.89 19.99
N MET A 193 1.43 10.61 20.35
CA MET A 193 1.47 11.57 21.45
C MET A 193 1.82 10.88 22.77
N TRP A 194 1.23 9.72 23.04
CA TRP A 194 1.45 8.98 24.28
C TRP A 194 2.87 8.39 24.38
N SER A 195 3.41 7.86 23.28
CA SER A 195 4.79 7.34 23.26
C SER A 195 5.83 8.43 23.52
N MET A 196 5.53 9.67 23.13
CA MET A 196 6.40 10.83 23.32
C MET A 196 6.01 11.70 24.52
N TYR A 197 5.03 11.28 25.33
CA TYR A 197 4.42 12.15 26.34
C TYR A 197 5.45 12.64 27.37
N ARG A 198 6.15 11.72 28.03
CA ARG A 198 7.14 12.03 29.07
C ARG A 198 8.45 12.61 28.51
N SER A 199 8.88 12.13 27.35
CA SER A 199 10.17 12.50 26.74
C SER A 199 10.11 13.83 26.00
N VAL A 200 8.95 14.21 25.45
CA VAL A 200 8.78 15.40 24.62
C VAL A 200 7.70 16.33 25.15
N VAL A 201 6.47 15.86 25.28
CA VAL A 201 5.30 16.73 25.45
C VAL A 201 5.38 17.51 26.77
N VAL A 202 5.62 16.81 27.88
CA VAL A 202 5.69 17.43 29.22
C VAL A 202 7.11 17.73 29.70
N LYS A 203 8.15 17.35 28.94
CA LYS A 203 9.55 17.58 29.29
C LYS A 203 9.83 19.08 29.37
N LYS A 204 10.27 19.59 30.52
CA LYS A 204 10.44 21.04 30.77
C LYS A 204 11.68 21.60 30.08
N GLU A 205 12.68 20.75 29.92
CA GLU A 205 13.99 21.05 29.33
C GLU A 205 13.91 21.24 27.81
N LEU A 206 12.83 20.76 27.18
CA LEU A 206 12.58 20.97 25.76
C LEU A 206 11.86 22.28 25.51
N SER A 207 12.42 23.09 24.61
CA SER A 207 11.80 24.34 24.19
C SER A 207 10.45 24.10 23.50
N ARG A 208 9.53 25.06 23.61
CA ARG A 208 8.25 25.03 22.87
C ARG A 208 8.47 24.90 21.36
N LYS A 209 9.52 25.54 20.82
CA LYS A 209 9.89 25.45 19.41
C LYS A 209 10.22 24.01 19.00
N ALA A 210 11.00 23.28 19.81
CA ALA A 210 11.32 21.88 19.56
C ALA A 210 10.06 20.99 19.60
N LYS A 211 9.21 21.18 20.61
CA LYS A 211 7.93 20.44 20.74
C LYS A 211 7.00 20.68 19.54
N LEU A 212 6.91 21.93 19.09
CA LEU A 212 6.12 22.29 17.90
C LEU A 212 6.72 21.74 16.60
N SER A 213 8.05 21.63 16.53
CA SER A 213 8.70 20.98 15.38
C SER A 213 8.29 19.51 15.30
N ILE A 214 8.33 18.78 16.42
CA ILE A 214 7.92 17.37 16.50
C ILE A 214 6.42 17.21 16.17
N TYR A 215 5.59 18.13 16.67
CA TYR A 215 4.17 18.18 16.32
C TYR A 215 3.97 18.27 14.80
N LYS A 216 4.67 19.19 14.13
CA LYS A 216 4.56 19.40 12.69
C LYS A 216 5.17 18.26 11.86
N SER A 217 6.25 17.64 12.31
CA SER A 217 6.97 16.62 11.54
C SER A 217 6.51 15.19 11.77
N ILE A 218 5.85 14.90 12.91
CA ILE A 218 5.42 13.54 13.27
C ILE A 218 3.91 13.48 13.51
N TYR A 219 3.39 14.28 14.43
CA TYR A 219 1.99 14.17 14.86
C TYR A 219 1.01 14.57 13.74
N VAL A 220 1.22 15.73 13.10
CA VAL A 220 0.34 16.20 12.01
C VAL A 220 0.35 15.23 10.84
N PRO A 221 1.51 14.79 10.28
CA PRO A 221 1.52 13.80 9.20
C PRO A 221 0.85 12.48 9.56
N THR A 222 1.02 12.00 10.81
CA THR A 222 0.34 10.78 11.28
C THR A 222 -1.18 10.95 11.27
N LEU A 223 -1.65 12.11 11.74
CA LEU A 223 -3.08 12.43 11.80
C LEU A 223 -3.69 12.65 10.41
N THR A 224 -2.98 13.31 9.48
CA THR A 224 -3.52 13.75 8.19
C THR A 224 -3.15 12.86 7.02
N TYR A 225 -2.48 11.73 7.24
CA TYR A 225 -2.16 10.81 6.15
C TYR A 225 -3.45 10.31 5.48
N GLY A 226 -3.52 10.43 4.15
CA GLY A 226 -4.68 10.01 3.35
C GLY A 226 -5.86 10.98 3.38
N HIS A 227 -5.68 12.20 3.91
CA HIS A 227 -6.74 13.20 3.99
C HIS A 227 -7.26 13.69 2.63
N GLU A 228 -6.50 13.47 1.56
CA GLU A 228 -6.88 13.77 0.19
C GLU A 228 -8.12 12.98 -0.26
N LEU A 229 -8.41 11.86 0.42
CA LEU A 229 -9.56 11.00 0.16
C LEU A 229 -10.77 11.36 1.02
N TRP A 230 -10.64 12.29 1.96
CA TRP A 230 -11.68 12.55 2.95
C TRP A 230 -12.73 13.53 2.43
N VAL A 231 -14.01 13.15 2.55
CA VAL A 231 -15.11 14.11 2.44
C VAL A 231 -15.18 14.90 3.74
N MET A 232 -14.70 16.15 3.70
CA MET A 232 -14.56 17.02 4.87
C MET A 232 -15.89 17.59 5.37
N THR A 233 -16.64 16.80 6.12
CA THR A 233 -17.84 17.25 6.86
C THR A 233 -17.46 18.13 8.07
N GLU A 234 -18.40 18.91 8.59
CA GLU A 234 -18.19 19.70 9.82
C GLU A 234 -17.81 18.82 11.02
N ARG A 235 -18.44 17.65 11.13
CA ARG A 235 -18.13 16.64 12.16
C ARG A 235 -16.68 16.20 12.07
N ILE A 236 -16.23 15.76 10.90
CA ILE A 236 -14.84 15.30 10.69
C ILE A 236 -13.86 16.44 10.98
N ARG A 237 -14.14 17.65 10.48
CA ARG A 237 -13.33 18.84 10.76
C ARG A 237 -13.19 19.09 12.27
N SER A 238 -14.29 19.00 13.02
CA SER A 238 -14.31 19.16 14.47
C SER A 238 -13.49 18.07 15.18
N GLN A 239 -13.62 16.81 14.78
CA GLN A 239 -12.84 15.70 15.33
C GLN A 239 -11.32 15.89 15.12
N ILE A 240 -10.92 16.23 13.88
CA ILE A 240 -9.51 16.48 13.54
C ILE A 240 -8.96 17.69 14.29
N GLN A 241 -9.76 18.77 14.41
CA GLN A 241 -9.37 19.94 15.19
C GLN A 241 -9.23 19.60 16.67
N GLY A 242 -10.15 18.80 17.23
CA GLY A 242 -10.06 18.29 18.59
C GLY A 242 -8.77 17.51 18.82
N ALA A 243 -8.41 16.61 17.91
CA ALA A 243 -7.17 15.84 17.96
C ALA A 243 -5.94 16.75 17.91
N LYS A 244 -5.88 17.74 17.02
CA LYS A 244 -4.79 18.73 16.95
C LYS A 244 -4.66 19.53 18.24
N MET A 245 -5.77 20.07 18.75
CA MET A 245 -5.80 20.86 19.97
C MET A 245 -5.42 20.05 21.20
N SER A 246 -5.69 18.73 21.22
CA SER A 246 -5.31 17.86 22.32
C SER A 246 -3.80 17.83 22.57
N PHE A 247 -2.98 17.85 21.51
CA PHE A 247 -1.53 17.89 21.59
C PHE A 247 -1.05 19.30 22.00
N LEU A 248 -1.54 20.33 21.30
CA LEU A 248 -1.11 21.71 21.52
C LEU A 248 -1.40 22.21 22.93
N ARG A 249 -2.56 21.87 23.49
CA ARG A 249 -2.92 22.22 24.88
C ARG A 249 -1.95 21.60 25.89
N ARG A 250 -1.57 20.34 25.70
CA ARG A 250 -0.61 19.65 26.58
C ARG A 250 0.79 20.29 26.51
N VAL A 251 1.23 20.69 25.32
CA VAL A 251 2.49 21.46 25.15
C VAL A 251 2.42 22.81 25.86
N ALA A 252 1.25 23.45 25.86
CA ALA A 252 1.00 24.72 26.55
C ALA A 252 0.78 24.56 28.07
N GLY A 253 0.63 23.33 28.59
CA GLY A 253 0.30 23.06 29.99
C GLY A 253 -1.18 23.29 30.34
N LEU A 254 -2.06 23.40 29.34
CA LEU A 254 -3.49 23.66 29.51
C LEU A 254 -4.30 22.36 29.61
N SER A 255 -5.25 22.33 30.54
CA SER A 255 -6.18 21.24 30.78
C SER A 255 -7.53 21.45 30.07
N LEU A 256 -8.36 20.41 29.96
CA LEU A 256 -9.74 20.54 29.45
C LEU A 256 -10.64 21.37 30.39
N ARG A 257 -10.23 21.55 31.65
CA ARG A 257 -10.96 22.31 32.68
C ARG A 257 -10.69 23.81 32.61
N ASP A 258 -9.68 24.24 31.86
CA ASP A 258 -9.30 25.65 31.71
C ASP A 258 -10.24 26.40 30.73
N ARG A 259 -11.46 25.87 30.51
CA ARG A 259 -12.46 26.39 29.55
C ARG A 259 -13.23 27.63 30.05
N ASN A 260 -12.98 28.10 31.27
CA ASN A 260 -13.61 29.30 31.82
C ASN A 260 -12.63 30.47 31.77
N GLY A 261 -12.72 31.29 30.72
CA GLY A 261 -11.92 32.50 30.59
C GLY A 261 -11.83 33.06 29.18
N ALA A 262 -12.97 33.30 28.53
CA ALA A 262 -13.19 34.32 27.50
C ALA A 262 -14.69 34.39 27.21
#